data_AF-A0A3N6HCN9-F1
#
_entry.id   AF-A0A3N6HCN9-F1
#
_cell.length_a   1.000
_cell.length_b   1.000
_cell.length_c   1.000
_cell.angle_alpha   90.00
_cell.angle_beta   90.00
_cell.angle_gamma   90.00
#
_symmetry.space_group_name_H-M   'P 1'
#
loop_
_entity.id
_entity.type
_entity.pdbx_description
1 polymer ?
#
loop_
_entity_poly.entity_id
_entity_poly.type
_entity_poly.pdbx_seq_one_letter_code
_entity_poly.pdbx_strand_id
1 'polypeptide(L)'
;MARMTNTEYWTSAPDRTVRGSMGLCHLTVFQPPFTVDARSLPPQDPARARAFAGSSEGIEEVLEDLGPRSVLTPLPSSVRADLDVVHAAAWGGMLSLVSPAFATDGNDEPLRSAATELRERFPDARIVGRVAYRGGMEHTEDVVWLPDGAMFHASGWPDDEPFVVSGDPHAVIVSLELKGWQLDNVGVDLREPANEIEWARLAGLALGPSDPWGWEEMEATAFRVRHSEDAVRNMEGLYFV
;
A
#
# COMPACT_ATOMS: atom_id res chain seq x y z
N MET A 1 22.07 5.79 33.22
CA MET A 1 22.55 5.79 31.82
C MET A 1 21.36 6.04 30.93
N ALA A 2 21.20 7.26 30.43
CA ALA A 2 20.17 7.57 29.45
C ALA A 2 20.60 7.00 28.10
N ARG A 3 19.76 6.15 27.51
CA ARG A 3 19.95 5.61 26.17
C ARG A 3 19.68 6.78 25.21
N MET A 4 20.73 7.35 24.61
CA MET A 4 20.56 8.26 23.47
C MET A 4 19.98 7.41 22.33
N THR A 5 18.67 7.50 22.11
CA THR A 5 18.04 7.14 20.86
C THR A 5 18.56 8.11 19.82
N ASN A 6 19.49 7.66 18.99
CA ASN A 6 20.05 8.46 17.90
C ASN A 6 18.94 8.68 16.87
N THR A 7 18.23 9.80 16.91
CA THR A 7 17.12 10.12 15.99
C THR A 7 17.60 10.67 14.62
N GLU A 8 18.87 10.45 14.27
CA GLU A 8 19.53 10.97 13.06
C GLU A 8 19.19 10.22 11.75
N TYR A 9 18.27 9.26 11.79
CA TYR A 9 17.82 8.54 10.60
C TYR A 9 17.18 9.55 9.62
N TRP A 10 17.87 9.78 8.50
CA TRP A 10 17.58 10.76 7.42
C TRP A 10 17.44 12.26 7.77
N THR A 11 17.22 12.63 9.04
CA THR A 11 16.99 14.02 9.48
C THR A 11 18.14 14.99 9.14
N SER A 12 19.35 14.50 8.85
CA SER A 12 20.52 15.32 8.46
C SER A 12 21.31 14.81 7.25
N ALA A 13 20.88 13.74 6.56
CA ALA A 13 21.63 13.25 5.41
C ALA A 13 21.48 14.19 4.20
N PRO A 14 22.45 14.24 3.27
CA PRO A 14 22.34 15.01 2.03
C PRO A 14 21.42 14.32 1.02
N ASP A 15 20.78 15.10 0.15
CA ASP A 15 19.96 14.55 -0.92
C ASP A 15 20.80 13.70 -1.88
N ARG A 16 20.19 12.60 -2.30
CA ARG A 16 20.73 11.63 -3.26
C ARG A 16 19.64 11.34 -4.27
N THR A 17 20.04 11.13 -5.52
CA THR A 17 19.14 10.67 -6.57
C THR A 17 18.61 9.29 -6.22
N VAL A 18 17.29 9.15 -6.26
CA VAL A 18 16.60 7.87 -6.05
C VAL A 18 16.73 7.03 -7.31
N ARG A 19 16.99 5.73 -7.15
CA ARG A 19 16.96 4.74 -8.23
C ARG A 19 15.58 4.11 -8.32
N GLY A 20 15.23 3.71 -9.54
CA GLY A 20 13.95 3.08 -9.83
C GLY A 20 12.77 4.05 -9.86
N SER A 21 11.57 3.48 -9.95
CA SER A 21 10.31 4.21 -9.94
C SER A 21 9.25 3.42 -9.20
N MET A 22 8.40 4.13 -8.47
CA MET A 22 7.22 3.55 -7.84
C MET A 22 6.04 3.58 -8.82
N GLY A 23 5.35 2.46 -8.96
CA GLY A 23 4.09 2.35 -9.69
C GLY A 23 2.89 2.49 -8.75
N LEU A 24 2.75 1.53 -7.83
CA LEU A 24 1.72 1.51 -6.78
C LEU A 24 2.39 1.32 -5.43
N CYS A 25 1.88 1.98 -4.39
CA CYS A 25 2.30 1.74 -3.02
C CYS A 25 1.12 1.90 -2.06
N HIS A 26 -0.03 1.31 -2.39
CA HIS A 26 -1.30 1.57 -1.70
C HIS A 26 -1.54 0.54 -0.60
N LEU A 27 -2.06 0.99 0.54
CA LEU A 27 -2.63 0.14 1.58
C LEU A 27 -3.94 0.78 2.06
N THR A 28 -5.04 0.03 1.97
CA THR A 28 -6.39 0.51 2.28
C THR A 28 -7.06 -0.37 3.32
N VAL A 29 -7.66 0.27 4.32
CA VAL A 29 -8.57 -0.32 5.30
C VAL A 29 -9.97 0.16 4.98
N PHE A 30 -10.86 -0.75 4.60
CA PHE A 30 -12.25 -0.46 4.33
C PHE A 30 -13.12 -1.12 5.38
N GLN A 31 -13.80 -0.32 6.20
CA GLN A 31 -14.74 -0.80 7.22
C GLN A 31 -16.15 -0.96 6.61
N PRO A 32 -17.00 -1.85 7.16
CA PRO A 32 -18.36 -2.04 6.65
C PRO A 32 -19.19 -0.75 6.78
N PRO A 33 -20.19 -0.54 5.89
CA PRO A 33 -20.67 -1.46 4.85
C PRO A 33 -19.82 -1.44 3.57
N PHE A 34 -19.64 -2.61 2.95
CA PHE A 34 -18.75 -2.78 1.78
C PHE A 34 -19.41 -2.52 0.41
N THR A 35 -20.63 -2.01 0.39
CA THR A 35 -21.44 -1.84 -0.84
C THR A 35 -21.52 -0.39 -1.29
N VAL A 36 -20.58 0.44 -0.84
CA VAL A 36 -20.58 1.89 -1.08
C VAL A 36 -19.80 2.19 -2.37
N ASP A 37 -20.33 3.01 -3.26
CA ASP A 37 -19.58 3.48 -4.44
C ASP A 37 -18.54 4.51 -3.99
N ALA A 38 -17.31 4.43 -4.49
CA ALA A 38 -16.23 5.35 -4.12
C ALA A 38 -16.63 6.83 -4.25
N ARG A 39 -17.39 7.18 -5.29
CA ARG A 39 -17.85 8.56 -5.57
C ARG A 39 -18.95 9.04 -4.62
N SER A 40 -19.53 8.12 -3.85
CA SER A 40 -20.52 8.43 -2.81
C SER A 40 -19.90 8.49 -1.41
N LEU A 41 -18.60 8.23 -1.29
CA LEU A 41 -17.90 8.36 -0.02
C LEU A 41 -17.93 9.82 0.47
N PRO A 42 -17.91 10.04 1.80
CA PRO A 42 -17.78 11.38 2.34
C PRO A 42 -16.50 12.06 1.84
N PRO A 43 -16.48 13.41 1.80
CA PRO A 43 -15.26 14.15 1.52
C PRO A 43 -14.12 13.72 2.43
N GLN A 44 -12.90 13.82 1.89
CA GLN A 44 -11.65 13.57 2.61
C GLN A 44 -11.61 14.32 3.94
N ASP A 45 -11.23 13.62 5.02
CA ASP A 45 -10.98 14.18 6.35
C ASP A 45 -9.46 14.22 6.62
N PRO A 46 -8.79 15.38 6.44
CA PRO A 46 -7.35 15.50 6.61
C PRO A 46 -6.87 15.21 8.04
N ALA A 47 -7.70 15.50 9.06
CA ALA A 47 -7.32 15.26 10.45
C ALA A 47 -7.30 13.76 10.77
N ARG A 48 -8.30 13.02 10.28
CA ARG A 48 -8.32 11.54 10.39
C ARG A 48 -7.24 10.90 9.53
N ALA A 49 -6.99 11.42 8.32
CA ALA A 49 -5.91 10.95 7.46
C ALA A 49 -4.54 11.13 8.13
N ARG A 50 -4.29 12.29 8.74
CA ARG A 50 -3.06 12.56 9.52
C ARG A 50 -2.91 11.60 10.69
N ALA A 51 -3.99 11.37 11.44
CA ALA A 51 -3.97 10.43 12.57
C ALA A 51 -3.72 8.98 12.11
N PHE A 52 -4.26 8.59 10.96
CA PHE A 52 -3.99 7.29 10.37
C PHE A 52 -2.52 7.15 9.97
N ALA A 53 -1.97 8.11 9.22
CA ALA A 53 -0.56 8.13 8.82
C ALA A 53 0.38 8.06 10.04
N GLY A 54 0.16 8.89 11.06
CA GLY A 54 0.99 8.91 12.27
C GLY A 54 0.80 7.70 13.21
N SER A 55 -0.10 6.78 12.89
CA SER A 55 -0.30 5.53 13.63
C SER A 55 -0.08 4.29 12.76
N SER A 56 0.54 4.45 11.60
CA SER A 56 0.86 3.37 10.69
C SER A 56 2.29 2.89 10.90
N GLU A 57 2.52 1.58 10.77
CA GLU A 57 3.85 1.00 10.78
C GLU A 57 4.79 1.72 9.79
N GLY A 58 6.05 1.90 10.17
CA GLY A 58 7.05 2.56 9.32
C GLY A 58 7.01 4.09 9.34
N ILE A 59 6.04 4.72 9.99
CA ILE A 59 5.98 6.16 10.23
C ILE A 59 6.13 6.44 11.72
N GLU A 60 7.18 7.17 12.09
CA GLU A 60 7.40 7.59 13.48
C GLU A 60 6.66 8.89 13.80
N GLU A 61 6.60 9.83 12.85
CA GLU A 61 6.00 11.14 13.07
C GLU A 61 5.53 11.79 11.77
N VAL A 62 4.39 12.48 11.81
CA VAL A 62 3.97 13.37 10.71
C VAL A 62 4.48 14.78 10.97
N LEU A 63 5.38 15.27 10.11
CA LEU A 63 6.10 16.53 10.27
C LEU A 63 5.34 17.71 9.66
N GLU A 64 4.88 17.57 8.42
CA GLU A 64 4.31 18.67 7.64
C GLU A 64 3.07 18.21 6.87
N ASP A 65 2.09 19.09 6.74
CA ASP A 65 0.96 18.93 5.82
C ASP A 65 1.27 19.68 4.51
N LEU A 66 1.37 18.94 3.41
CA LEU A 66 1.71 19.45 2.07
C LEU A 66 0.46 19.76 1.23
N GLY A 67 -0.72 19.63 1.83
CA GLY A 67 -2.03 19.93 1.24
C GLY A 67 -2.66 18.77 0.47
N PRO A 68 -3.87 19.02 -0.08
CA PRO A 68 -4.60 18.02 -0.85
C PRO A 68 -3.86 17.62 -2.13
N ARG A 69 -4.02 16.36 -2.54
CA ARG A 69 -3.54 15.80 -3.81
C ARG A 69 -4.60 14.89 -4.38
N SER A 70 -4.75 14.90 -5.71
CA SER A 70 -5.54 13.86 -6.38
C SER A 70 -4.92 12.50 -6.11
N VAL A 71 -5.75 11.48 -5.91
CA VAL A 71 -5.30 10.08 -5.77
C VAL A 71 -4.58 9.56 -7.03
N LEU A 72 -4.73 10.24 -8.17
CA LEU A 72 -4.02 9.93 -9.41
C LEU A 72 -2.61 10.56 -9.47
N THR A 73 -2.26 11.41 -8.49
CA THR A 73 -0.92 11.99 -8.41
C THR A 73 0.03 10.94 -7.82
N PRO A 74 1.04 10.47 -8.58
CA PRO A 74 2.00 9.51 -8.06
C PRO A 74 2.85 10.14 -6.94
N LEU A 75 3.43 9.30 -6.09
CA LEU A 75 4.42 9.76 -5.12
C LEU A 75 5.64 10.37 -5.85
N PRO A 76 6.19 11.49 -5.35
CA PRO A 76 7.46 11.96 -5.85
C PRO A 76 8.57 10.94 -5.53
N SER A 77 9.55 10.79 -6.41
CA SER A 77 10.59 9.75 -6.29
C SER A 77 11.91 10.13 -6.95
N SER A 78 12.24 11.42 -7.04
CA SER A 78 13.44 11.89 -7.73
C SER A 78 14.65 11.95 -6.80
N VAL A 79 14.42 12.42 -5.57
CA VAL A 79 15.46 12.60 -4.55
C VAL A 79 15.04 11.99 -3.22
N ARG A 80 16.00 11.75 -2.33
CA ARG A 80 15.75 11.19 -1.00
C ARG A 80 14.65 11.90 -0.22
N ALA A 81 14.62 13.25 -0.23
CA ALA A 81 13.57 14.01 0.45
C ALA A 81 12.16 13.75 -0.10
N ASP A 82 12.03 13.21 -1.32
CA ASP A 82 10.74 12.79 -1.87
C ASP A 82 10.23 11.51 -1.20
N LEU A 83 11.12 10.64 -0.72
CA LEU A 83 10.77 9.41 -0.03
C LEU A 83 10.19 9.67 1.37
N ASP A 84 10.30 10.89 1.89
CA ASP A 84 9.63 11.32 3.12
C ASP A 84 8.17 11.75 2.88
N VAL A 85 7.69 11.73 1.63
CA VAL A 85 6.33 12.12 1.28
C VAL A 85 5.43 10.89 1.20
N VAL A 86 4.31 10.95 1.92
CA VAL A 86 3.23 9.96 1.86
C VAL A 86 1.91 10.63 1.50
N HIS A 87 1.00 9.91 0.86
CA HIS A 87 -0.39 10.36 0.69
C HIS A 87 -1.27 9.56 1.64
N ALA A 88 -2.06 10.22 2.47
CA ALA A 88 -3.01 9.54 3.36
C ALA A 88 -4.44 10.04 3.14
N ALA A 89 -5.39 9.13 3.29
CA ALA A 89 -6.80 9.39 3.06
C ALA A 89 -7.70 8.83 4.16
N ALA A 90 -8.81 9.51 4.38
CA ALA A 90 -9.89 9.13 5.26
C ALA A 90 -11.23 9.58 4.65
N TRP A 91 -11.92 8.66 3.99
CA TRP A 91 -13.23 8.87 3.37
C TRP A 91 -14.30 8.06 4.13
N GLY A 92 -14.86 8.64 5.19
CA GLY A 92 -15.85 7.95 6.02
C GLY A 92 -15.29 6.67 6.66
N GLY A 93 -15.77 5.49 6.23
CA GLY A 93 -15.33 4.17 6.70
C GLY A 93 -14.08 3.63 6.01
N MET A 94 -13.46 4.40 5.10
CA MET A 94 -12.25 4.01 4.39
C MET A 94 -11.06 4.85 4.85
N LEU A 95 -9.96 4.18 5.20
CA LEU A 95 -8.67 4.79 5.51
C LEU A 95 -7.64 4.23 4.52
N SER A 96 -6.77 5.07 3.99
CA SER A 96 -5.72 4.59 3.09
C SER A 96 -4.42 5.34 3.24
N LEU A 97 -3.32 4.68 2.92
CA LEU A 97 -1.98 5.22 2.94
C LEU A 97 -1.25 4.81 1.65
N VAL A 98 -0.52 5.75 1.08
CA VAL A 98 0.45 5.55 0.00
C VAL A 98 1.81 5.90 0.53
N SER A 99 2.71 4.92 0.61
CA SER A 99 4.01 5.10 1.27
C SER A 99 5.13 4.41 0.49
N PRO A 100 6.25 5.11 0.21
CA PRO A 100 7.40 4.51 -0.47
C PRO A 100 8.05 3.38 0.34
N ALA A 101 7.80 3.34 1.65
CA ALA A 101 8.29 2.31 2.56
C ALA A 101 7.61 0.95 2.37
N PHE A 102 6.53 0.86 1.58
CA PHE A 102 5.91 -0.43 1.23
C PHE A 102 6.61 -1.14 0.07
N ALA A 103 7.51 -0.46 -0.66
CA ALA A 103 8.28 -1.09 -1.72
C ALA A 103 9.40 -1.96 -1.15
N THR A 104 9.76 -3.01 -1.88
CA THR A 104 10.81 -3.98 -1.52
C THR A 104 11.46 -4.52 -2.79
N ASP A 105 12.67 -5.07 -2.65
CA ASP A 105 13.39 -5.82 -3.69
C ASP A 105 13.22 -7.34 -3.54
N GLY A 106 12.23 -7.78 -2.77
CA GLY A 106 11.91 -9.19 -2.54
C GLY A 106 12.68 -9.85 -1.38
N ASN A 107 13.54 -9.12 -0.68
CA ASN A 107 14.22 -9.63 0.52
C ASN A 107 13.35 -9.53 1.79
N ASP A 108 12.41 -8.58 1.81
CA ASP A 108 11.47 -8.31 2.91
C ASP A 108 10.03 -8.13 2.37
N GLU A 109 9.03 -8.18 3.27
CA GLU A 109 7.59 -8.06 2.95
C GLU A 109 6.94 -6.90 3.75
N PRO A 110 7.35 -5.63 3.52
CA PRO A 110 6.88 -4.50 4.31
C PRO A 110 5.39 -4.23 4.18
N LEU A 111 4.78 -4.49 3.01
CA LEU A 111 3.34 -4.33 2.84
C LEU A 111 2.58 -5.37 3.68
N ARG A 112 3.03 -6.63 3.69
CA ARG A 112 2.42 -7.68 4.51
C ARG A 112 2.54 -7.39 6.00
N SER A 113 3.67 -6.86 6.47
CA SER A 113 3.84 -6.46 7.87
C SER A 113 2.79 -5.41 8.26
N ALA A 114 2.71 -4.33 7.48
CA ALA A 114 1.74 -3.27 7.73
C ALA A 114 0.29 -3.76 7.65
N ALA A 115 -0.03 -4.64 6.70
CA ALA A 115 -1.36 -5.25 6.60
C ALA A 115 -1.70 -6.14 7.81
N THR A 116 -0.72 -6.80 8.40
CA THR A 116 -0.90 -7.63 9.61
C THR A 116 -1.25 -6.77 10.83
N GLU A 117 -0.54 -5.66 11.05
CA GLU A 117 -0.88 -4.72 12.13
C GLU A 117 -2.30 -4.15 11.94
N LEU A 118 -2.65 -3.75 10.72
CA LEU A 118 -3.98 -3.24 10.42
C LEU A 118 -5.07 -4.30 10.64
N ARG A 119 -4.77 -5.58 10.40
CA ARG A 119 -5.72 -6.67 10.66
C ARG A 119 -6.04 -6.77 12.14
N GLU A 120 -5.03 -6.70 13.00
CA GLU A 120 -5.20 -6.73 14.46
C GLU A 120 -6.01 -5.52 14.95
N ARG A 121 -5.72 -4.34 14.40
CA ARG A 121 -6.36 -3.08 14.79
C ARG A 121 -7.81 -2.96 14.29
N PHE A 122 -8.10 -3.49 13.11
CA PHE A 122 -9.40 -3.31 12.45
C PHE A 122 -10.02 -4.66 12.04
N PRO A 123 -10.27 -5.63 12.93
CA PRO A 123 -10.61 -7.02 12.58
C PRO A 123 -11.81 -7.21 11.65
N ASP A 124 -12.75 -6.27 11.65
CA ASP A 124 -13.95 -6.32 10.79
C ASP A 124 -13.76 -5.64 9.43
N ALA A 125 -12.58 -5.10 9.12
CA ALA A 125 -12.30 -4.40 7.86
C ALA A 125 -11.87 -5.36 6.73
N ARG A 126 -12.06 -4.92 5.49
CA ARG A 126 -11.31 -5.42 4.33
C ARG A 126 -9.99 -4.65 4.25
N ILE A 127 -8.88 -5.36 4.16
CA ILE A 127 -7.55 -4.77 4.01
C ILE A 127 -7.04 -5.14 2.62
N VAL A 128 -6.66 -4.15 1.83
CA VAL A 128 -6.20 -4.33 0.46
C VAL A 128 -4.94 -3.51 0.26
N GLY A 129 -3.84 -4.19 -0.08
CA GLY A 129 -2.56 -3.59 -0.40
C GLY A 129 -2.11 -3.94 -1.81
N ARG A 130 -1.49 -2.99 -2.50
CA ARG A 130 -0.97 -3.14 -3.86
C ARG A 130 0.32 -2.34 -3.99
N VAL A 131 1.41 -3.04 -4.29
CA VAL A 131 2.74 -2.45 -4.48
C VAL A 131 3.32 -2.89 -5.81
N ALA A 132 3.88 -1.94 -6.55
CA ALA A 132 4.70 -2.18 -7.72
C ALA A 132 5.90 -1.23 -7.69
N TYR A 133 7.10 -1.80 -7.67
CA TYR A 133 8.36 -1.07 -7.68
C TYR A 133 9.23 -1.55 -8.83
N ARG A 134 9.86 -0.62 -9.55
CA ARG A 134 10.74 -0.92 -10.67
C ARG A 134 12.14 -0.41 -10.40
N GLY A 135 13.00 -1.29 -9.89
CA GLY A 135 14.41 -1.02 -9.56
C GLY A 135 15.42 -1.65 -10.52
N GLY A 136 14.98 -2.00 -11.73
CA GLY A 136 15.75 -2.77 -12.73
C GLY A 136 14.87 -3.85 -13.33
N MET A 137 14.37 -4.74 -12.47
CA MET A 137 13.20 -5.58 -12.72
C MET A 137 12.03 -5.08 -11.86
N GLU A 138 10.81 -5.41 -12.26
CA GLU A 138 9.61 -5.06 -11.51
C GLU A 138 9.39 -6.08 -10.41
N HIS A 139 9.24 -5.59 -9.17
CA HIS A 139 8.80 -6.38 -8.04
C HIS A 139 7.40 -5.92 -7.64
N THR A 140 6.52 -6.88 -7.37
CA THR A 140 5.14 -6.65 -6.94
C THR A 140 4.89 -7.29 -5.59
N GLU A 141 4.05 -6.65 -4.78
CA GLU A 141 3.53 -7.22 -3.55
C GLU A 141 2.05 -6.83 -3.40
N ASP A 142 1.16 -7.81 -3.33
CA ASP A 142 -0.28 -7.61 -3.24
C ASP A 142 -0.86 -8.40 -2.07
N VAL A 143 -1.80 -7.80 -1.35
CA VAL A 143 -2.46 -8.45 -0.21
C VAL A 143 -3.95 -8.13 -0.20
N VAL A 144 -4.76 -9.15 0.05
CA VAL A 144 -6.18 -9.01 0.39
C VAL A 144 -6.43 -9.77 1.68
N TRP A 145 -7.09 -9.12 2.64
CA TRP A 145 -7.54 -9.76 3.87
C TRP A 145 -8.98 -9.34 4.19
N LEU A 146 -9.89 -10.31 4.17
CA LEU A 146 -11.31 -10.11 4.38
C LEU A 146 -11.71 -10.31 5.85
N PRO A 147 -12.85 -9.75 6.29
CA PRO A 147 -13.32 -9.86 7.68
C PRO A 147 -13.60 -11.30 8.15
N ASP A 148 -13.93 -12.21 7.23
CA ASP A 148 -14.17 -13.62 7.52
C ASP A 148 -12.88 -14.45 7.63
N GLY A 149 -11.72 -13.80 7.47
CA GLY A 149 -10.41 -14.42 7.53
C GLY A 149 -9.87 -14.92 6.18
N ALA A 150 -10.67 -14.91 5.11
CA ALA A 150 -10.17 -15.23 3.77
C ALA A 150 -9.10 -14.20 3.36
N MET A 151 -7.96 -14.69 2.88
CA MET A 151 -6.82 -13.84 2.54
C MET A 151 -5.94 -14.46 1.46
N PHE A 152 -5.26 -13.61 0.69
CA PHE A 152 -4.07 -13.98 -0.07
C PHE A 152 -3.00 -12.89 0.08
N HIS A 153 -1.75 -13.30 -0.03
CA HIS A 153 -0.59 -12.43 -0.22
C HIS A 153 0.24 -12.99 -1.35
N ALA A 154 0.65 -12.14 -2.29
CA ALA A 154 1.39 -12.50 -3.49
C ALA A 154 2.57 -11.54 -3.64
N SER A 155 3.79 -12.06 -3.76
CA SER A 155 5.01 -11.24 -3.82
C SER A 155 6.05 -11.87 -4.74
N GLY A 156 6.70 -11.05 -5.56
CA GLY A 156 7.80 -11.48 -6.41
C GLY A 156 7.93 -10.69 -7.70
N TRP A 157 8.67 -11.24 -8.65
CA TRP A 157 8.92 -10.66 -9.97
C TRP A 157 7.96 -11.24 -11.01
N PRO A 158 7.10 -10.42 -11.63
CA PRO A 158 6.28 -10.89 -12.74
C PRO A 158 7.14 -11.48 -13.86
N ASP A 159 6.66 -12.57 -14.47
CA ASP A 159 7.35 -13.35 -15.50
C ASP A 159 8.72 -13.96 -15.09
N ASP A 160 9.07 -13.94 -13.80
CA ASP A 160 10.34 -14.49 -13.29
C ASP A 160 10.14 -15.21 -11.94
N GLU A 161 11.19 -15.89 -11.46
CA GLU A 161 11.22 -16.54 -10.15
C GLU A 161 12.28 -15.93 -9.22
N PRO A 162 12.05 -15.90 -7.89
CA PRO A 162 10.94 -16.52 -7.19
C PRO A 162 9.68 -15.65 -7.15
N PHE A 163 8.52 -16.32 -7.15
CA PHE A 163 7.23 -15.70 -6.88
C PHE A 163 6.47 -16.52 -5.84
N VAL A 164 6.09 -15.87 -4.75
CA VAL A 164 5.50 -16.52 -3.58
C VAL A 164 4.06 -16.10 -3.43
N VAL A 165 3.17 -17.08 -3.26
CA VAL A 165 1.78 -16.87 -2.91
C VAL A 165 1.49 -17.59 -1.60
N SER A 166 0.92 -16.87 -0.64
CA SER A 166 0.47 -17.42 0.64
C SER A 166 -1.01 -17.14 0.89
N GLY A 167 -1.66 -17.99 1.69
CA GLY A 167 -3.11 -17.98 1.88
C GLY A 167 -3.87 -18.71 0.76
N ASP A 168 -5.13 -18.32 0.55
CA ASP A 168 -6.05 -18.96 -0.40
C ASP A 168 -6.79 -17.91 -1.25
N PRO A 169 -6.29 -17.59 -2.45
CA PRO A 169 -6.98 -16.72 -3.40
C PRO A 169 -8.38 -17.20 -3.79
N HIS A 170 -8.62 -18.52 -3.82
CA HIS A 170 -9.96 -19.05 -4.12
C HIS A 170 -10.94 -18.75 -2.98
N ALA A 171 -10.51 -18.83 -1.73
CA ALA A 171 -11.33 -18.44 -0.59
C ALA A 171 -11.72 -16.95 -0.66
N VAL A 172 -10.79 -16.07 -1.07
CA VAL A 172 -11.07 -14.63 -1.29
C VAL A 172 -12.12 -14.43 -2.39
N ILE A 173 -11.97 -15.11 -3.52
CA ILE A 173 -12.94 -15.06 -4.64
C ILE A 173 -14.34 -15.51 -4.18
N VAL A 174 -14.41 -16.60 -3.41
CA VAL A 174 -15.67 -17.14 -2.88
C VAL A 174 -16.31 -16.17 -1.89
N SER A 175 -15.54 -15.62 -0.95
CA SER A 175 -16.01 -14.69 0.08
C SER A 175 -16.56 -13.39 -0.51
N LEU A 176 -15.93 -12.87 -1.56
CA LEU A 176 -16.39 -11.70 -2.31
C LEU A 176 -17.52 -12.01 -3.30
N GLU A 177 -17.91 -13.28 -3.42
CA GLU A 177 -18.87 -13.80 -4.39
C GLU A 177 -18.54 -13.45 -5.86
N LEU A 178 -17.25 -13.27 -6.17
CA LEU A 178 -16.79 -12.88 -7.51
C LEU A 178 -17.17 -13.94 -8.54
N LYS A 179 -17.71 -13.49 -9.67
CA LYS A 179 -18.10 -14.36 -10.77
C LYS A 179 -16.94 -14.53 -11.76
N GLY A 180 -16.89 -15.65 -12.47
CA GLY A 180 -15.84 -15.93 -13.47
C GLY A 180 -15.66 -14.80 -14.47
N TRP A 181 -16.75 -14.24 -15.01
CA TRP A 181 -16.68 -13.11 -15.95
C TRP A 181 -16.03 -11.85 -15.36
N GLN A 182 -16.08 -11.63 -14.04
CA GLN A 182 -15.40 -10.49 -13.40
C GLN A 182 -13.88 -10.72 -13.39
N LEU A 183 -13.44 -11.95 -13.17
CA LEU A 183 -12.03 -12.35 -13.24
C LEU A 183 -11.53 -12.28 -14.69
N ASP A 184 -12.29 -12.82 -15.64
CA ASP A 184 -11.98 -12.77 -17.07
C ASP A 184 -11.83 -11.34 -17.58
N ASN A 185 -12.74 -10.43 -17.17
CA ASN A 185 -12.71 -9.02 -17.58
C ASN A 185 -11.45 -8.28 -17.10
N VAL A 186 -10.87 -8.69 -15.98
CA VAL A 186 -9.62 -8.10 -15.49
C VAL A 186 -8.40 -8.94 -15.88
N GLY A 187 -8.58 -10.07 -16.55
CA GLY A 187 -7.49 -10.95 -16.98
C GLY A 187 -6.82 -11.71 -15.83
N VAL A 188 -7.58 -12.16 -14.83
CA VAL A 188 -7.07 -12.99 -13.73
C VAL A 188 -7.47 -14.45 -13.97
N ASP A 189 -6.49 -15.34 -14.17
CA ASP A 189 -6.69 -16.78 -14.28
C ASP A 189 -5.81 -17.54 -13.27
N LEU A 190 -6.41 -18.06 -12.20
CA LEU A 190 -5.69 -18.80 -11.15
C LEU A 190 -5.15 -20.18 -11.60
N ARG A 191 -5.31 -20.55 -12.88
CA ARG A 191 -4.69 -21.74 -13.47
C ARG A 191 -3.31 -21.45 -14.06
N GLU A 192 -2.96 -20.19 -14.24
CA GLU A 192 -1.66 -19.75 -14.73
C GLU A 192 -0.58 -19.90 -13.64
N PRO A 193 0.71 -19.92 -14.03
CA PRO A 193 1.81 -19.79 -13.09
C PRO A 193 1.67 -18.53 -12.22
N ALA A 194 2.06 -18.62 -10.94
CA ALA A 194 1.86 -17.53 -10.00
C ALA A 194 2.52 -16.21 -10.42
N ASN A 195 3.67 -16.26 -11.09
CA ASN A 195 4.38 -15.10 -11.61
C ASN A 195 3.77 -14.52 -12.89
N GLU A 196 2.80 -15.19 -13.52
CA GLU A 196 2.07 -14.71 -14.71
C GLU A 196 0.70 -14.11 -14.33
N ILE A 197 0.21 -14.36 -13.11
CA ILE A 197 -1.09 -13.85 -12.63
C ILE A 197 -1.00 -12.37 -12.25
N GLU A 198 -1.98 -11.59 -12.72
CA GLU A 198 -2.16 -10.17 -12.39
C GLU A 198 -2.77 -9.95 -10.98
N TRP A 199 -2.02 -10.25 -9.91
CA TRP A 199 -2.49 -10.20 -8.52
C TRP A 199 -3.05 -8.85 -8.08
N ALA A 200 -2.42 -7.74 -8.49
CA ALA A 200 -2.90 -6.38 -8.22
C ALA A 200 -4.33 -6.13 -8.73
N ARG A 201 -4.75 -6.81 -9.80
CA ARG A 201 -6.11 -6.72 -10.35
C ARG A 201 -7.10 -7.52 -9.51
N LEU A 202 -6.71 -8.71 -9.03
CA LEU A 202 -7.52 -9.44 -8.05
C LEU A 202 -7.68 -8.64 -6.76
N ALA A 203 -6.61 -7.97 -6.30
CA ALA A 203 -6.68 -7.06 -5.15
C ALA A 203 -7.62 -5.88 -5.41
N GLY A 204 -7.59 -5.28 -6.61
CA GLY A 204 -8.55 -4.24 -7.02
C GLY A 204 -10.02 -4.71 -6.96
N LEU A 205 -10.30 -5.95 -7.38
CA LEU A 205 -11.65 -6.52 -7.28
C LEU A 205 -12.16 -6.65 -5.83
N ALA A 206 -11.27 -6.75 -4.83
CA ALA A 206 -11.67 -6.82 -3.42
C ALA A 206 -12.25 -5.50 -2.88
N LEU A 207 -11.82 -4.36 -3.45
CA LEU A 207 -12.45 -3.06 -3.22
C LEU A 207 -13.64 -2.83 -4.17
N GLY A 208 -13.59 -3.37 -5.39
CA GLY A 208 -14.70 -3.32 -6.34
C GLY A 208 -15.14 -1.88 -6.65
N PRO A 209 -16.45 -1.57 -6.69
CA PRO A 209 -16.94 -0.20 -6.88
C PRO A 209 -16.52 0.79 -5.79
N SER A 210 -16.03 0.31 -4.65
CA SER A 210 -15.51 1.14 -3.56
C SER A 210 -14.05 1.55 -3.75
N ASP A 211 -13.32 1.04 -4.76
CA ASP A 211 -11.91 1.38 -4.97
C ASP A 211 -11.75 2.88 -5.28
N PRO A 212 -11.11 3.68 -4.40
CA PRO A 212 -10.96 5.11 -4.60
C PRO A 212 -9.85 5.44 -5.60
N TRP A 213 -8.92 4.51 -5.87
CA TRP A 213 -7.63 4.76 -6.53
C TRP A 213 -7.69 4.92 -8.07
N GLY A 214 -8.87 5.20 -8.63
CA GLY A 214 -9.09 5.38 -10.07
C GLY A 214 -10.00 6.55 -10.43
N TRP A 215 -10.36 7.38 -9.45
CA TRP A 215 -11.33 8.47 -9.63
C TRP A 215 -10.63 9.82 -9.46
N GLU A 216 -10.67 10.65 -10.49
CA GLU A 216 -10.01 11.97 -10.50
C GLU A 216 -10.56 12.89 -9.40
N GLU A 217 -11.84 12.73 -9.05
CA GLU A 217 -12.54 13.49 -8.03
C GLU A 217 -12.15 13.13 -6.60
N MET A 218 -11.39 12.03 -6.40
CA MET A 218 -10.94 11.60 -5.08
C MET A 218 -9.63 12.28 -4.71
N GLU A 219 -9.60 12.84 -3.50
CA GLU A 219 -8.43 13.52 -2.94
C GLU A 219 -7.91 12.81 -1.69
N ALA A 220 -6.59 12.71 -1.61
CA ALA A 220 -5.84 12.40 -0.40
C ALA A 220 -5.17 13.68 0.13
N THR A 221 -4.53 13.59 1.29
CA THR A 221 -3.66 14.65 1.81
C THR A 221 -2.21 14.18 1.77
N ALA A 222 -1.34 14.97 1.17
CA ALA A 222 0.09 14.70 1.18
C ALA A 222 0.70 15.18 2.50
N PHE A 223 1.53 14.34 3.10
CA PHE A 223 2.24 14.65 4.33
C PHE A 223 3.72 14.39 4.14
N ARG A 224 4.55 15.24 4.76
CA ARG A 224 5.95 14.89 5.03
C ARG A 224 6.02 14.16 6.35
N VAL A 225 6.70 13.03 6.38
CA VAL A 225 6.82 12.18 7.56
C VAL A 225 8.27 11.91 7.89
N ARG A 226 8.50 11.51 9.13
CA ARG A 226 9.72 10.87 9.59
C ARG A 226 9.45 9.37 9.64
N HIS A 227 10.19 8.62 8.83
CA HIS A 227 10.10 7.16 8.83
C HIS A 227 10.79 6.55 10.05
N SER A 228 10.34 5.36 10.45
CA SER A 228 11.03 4.59 11.49
C SER A 228 12.43 4.16 11.02
N GLU A 229 13.30 3.83 11.97
CA GLU A 229 14.66 3.36 11.66
C GLU A 229 14.67 2.18 10.68
N ASP A 230 13.80 1.19 10.89
CA ASP A 230 13.74 0.00 10.03
C ASP A 230 13.21 0.35 8.62
N ALA A 231 12.20 1.22 8.52
CA ALA A 231 11.73 1.70 7.22
C ALA A 231 12.82 2.48 6.48
N VAL A 232 13.58 3.34 7.17
CA VAL A 232 14.73 4.06 6.61
C VAL A 232 15.78 3.08 6.10
N ARG A 233 16.14 2.05 6.90
CA ARG A 233 17.14 1.04 6.51
C ARG A 233 16.72 0.30 5.24
N ASN A 234 15.46 -0.11 5.15
CA ASN A 234 14.93 -0.83 3.99
C ASN A 234 14.91 0.06 2.75
N MET A 235 14.42 1.30 2.89
CA MET A 235 14.43 2.26 1.79
C MET A 235 15.85 2.64 1.36
N GLU A 236 16.83 2.71 2.26
CA GLU A 236 18.22 2.94 1.88
C GLU A 236 18.80 1.82 1.02
N GLY A 237 18.51 0.56 1.40
CA GLY A 237 18.87 -0.61 0.61
C GLY A 237 18.20 -0.64 -0.77
N LEU A 238 16.94 -0.20 -0.83
CA LEU A 238 16.14 -0.27 -2.05
C LEU A 238 16.46 0.84 -3.07
N TYR A 239 16.53 2.08 -2.62
CA TYR A 239 16.52 3.26 -3.49
C TYR A 239 17.92 3.83 -3.77
N PHE A 240 18.97 3.40 -3.06
CA PHE A 240 20.29 4.04 -3.13
C PHE A 240 21.50 3.11 -3.28
N VAL A 241 21.29 1.79 -3.38
CA VAL A 241 22.35 0.80 -3.68
C VAL A 241 22.72 0.86 -5.16
#